data_AF-A0A0Q4GWS9-F1
#
_entry.id   AF-A0A0Q4GWS9-F1
#
_cell.length_a   1.000
_cell.length_b   1.000
_cell.length_c   1.000
_cell.angle_alpha   90.00
_cell.angle_beta   90.00
_cell.angle_gamma   90.00
#
_symmetry.space_group_name_H-M   'P 1'
#
loop_
_entity.id
_entity.type
_entity.pdbx_description
1 polymer ?
#
loop_
_entity_poly.entity_id
_entity_poly.type
_entity_poly.pdbx_seq_one_letter_code
_entity_poly.pdbx_strand_id
1 'polypeptide(L)'
;MNEKKKLIVGNWKMNGGLEANARLLADLTAGLGSPACDVAVCVPAPYLAQVAGLVAGTPVALGSQDVAAHAQGAYTGEVSAGMLRDFGVRFAIVGHSERRQYHGETDAVVAAKAVAALDAGIVPIVCVGETLAEREADRTVEVVARQLAAALDALGDRAACMVLAYEPVWAIGTGKTASPEQAQAVHAALRSQLRSASADAAGINILYGGSMNAANAAELLSQADIDGGLIGGASLKAPDFLKIVHAAH
;
A
#
# COMPACT_ATOMS: atom_id res chain seq x y z
N MET A 1 -8.18 -1.49 24.72
CA MET A 1 -7.51 -1.02 23.49
C MET A 1 -8.35 -1.52 22.34
N ASN A 2 -8.89 -0.64 21.49
CA ASN A 2 -9.56 -1.10 20.29
C ASN A 2 -8.53 -1.82 19.43
N GLU A 3 -8.82 -3.07 19.08
CA GLU A 3 -8.00 -3.89 18.21
C GLU A 3 -7.89 -3.18 16.86
N LYS A 4 -6.66 -3.00 16.39
CA LYS A 4 -6.37 -2.27 15.15
C LYS A 4 -6.87 -3.11 13.98
N LYS A 5 -7.77 -2.54 13.17
CA LYS A 5 -8.26 -3.22 11.98
C LYS A 5 -7.13 -3.45 10.98
N LYS A 6 -7.09 -4.65 10.41
CA LYS A 6 -6.24 -4.95 9.26
C LYS A 6 -6.69 -4.12 8.05
N LEU A 7 -5.80 -3.94 7.09
CA LEU A 7 -6.06 -3.18 5.86
C LEU A 7 -5.65 -3.98 4.62
N ILE A 8 -6.60 -4.24 3.73
CA ILE A 8 -6.35 -4.93 2.45
C ILE A 8 -6.53 -3.95 1.30
N VAL A 9 -5.44 -3.70 0.58
CA VAL A 9 -5.39 -2.73 -0.53
C VAL A 9 -5.11 -3.46 -1.83
N GLY A 10 -6.00 -3.36 -2.81
CA GLY A 10 -5.77 -3.86 -4.16
C GLY A 10 -5.02 -2.84 -5.01
N ASN A 11 -3.73 -3.06 -5.31
CA ASN A 11 -3.00 -2.26 -6.29
C ASN A 11 -3.20 -2.86 -7.68
N TRP A 12 -4.05 -2.24 -8.51
CA TRP A 12 -4.36 -2.73 -9.85
C TRP A 12 -3.20 -2.56 -10.83
N LYS A 13 -2.17 -1.78 -10.46
CA LYS A 13 -1.08 -1.36 -11.36
C LYS A 13 -1.65 -0.81 -12.67
N MET A 14 -0.94 -0.97 -13.79
CA MET A 14 -1.39 -0.55 -15.12
C MET A 14 -2.41 -1.52 -15.75
N ASN A 15 -3.50 -1.85 -15.04
CA ASN A 15 -4.60 -2.68 -15.53
C ASN A 15 -5.95 -1.97 -15.36
N GLY A 16 -6.92 -2.39 -16.16
CA GLY A 16 -8.31 -1.94 -16.07
C GLY A 16 -8.91 -1.59 -17.42
N GLY A 17 -10.18 -1.18 -17.37
CA GLY A 17 -10.98 -0.74 -18.50
C GLY A 17 -12.38 -0.42 -17.99
N LEU A 18 -13.12 0.51 -18.60
CA LEU A 18 -14.38 0.99 -18.02
C LEU A 18 -15.35 -0.16 -17.69
N GLU A 19 -15.58 -1.06 -18.63
CA GLU A 19 -16.45 -2.23 -18.41
C GLU A 19 -15.86 -3.22 -17.40
N ALA A 20 -14.57 -3.54 -17.52
CA ALA A 20 -13.88 -4.47 -16.63
C ALA A 20 -13.88 -3.99 -15.17
N ASN A 21 -13.63 -2.70 -14.94
CA ASN A 21 -13.64 -2.07 -13.61
C ASN A 21 -15.04 -2.11 -13.01
N ALA A 22 -16.07 -1.78 -13.79
CA ALA A 22 -17.46 -1.83 -13.35
C ALA A 22 -17.86 -3.25 -12.96
N ARG A 23 -17.49 -4.25 -13.78
CA ARG A 23 -17.76 -5.65 -13.49
C ARG A 23 -17.04 -6.12 -12.23
N LEU A 24 -15.74 -5.83 -12.12
CA LEU A 24 -14.90 -6.23 -10.99
C LEU A 24 -15.44 -5.65 -9.67
N LEU A 25 -15.80 -4.36 -9.65
CA LEU A 25 -16.33 -3.72 -8.45
C LEU A 25 -17.76 -4.15 -8.12
N ALA A 26 -18.61 -4.41 -9.11
CA ALA A 26 -19.93 -4.99 -8.87
C ALA A 26 -19.81 -6.38 -8.21
N ASP A 27 -18.96 -7.25 -8.73
CA ASP A 27 -18.73 -8.59 -8.17
C ASP A 27 -18.07 -8.50 -6.78
N LEU A 28 -17.12 -7.59 -6.57
CA LEU A 28 -16.48 -7.35 -5.28
C LEU A 28 -17.49 -6.91 -4.23
N THR A 29 -18.25 -5.84 -4.51
CA THR A 29 -19.19 -5.24 -3.56
C THR A 29 -20.34 -6.19 -3.21
N ALA A 30 -20.82 -6.98 -4.17
CA ALA A 30 -21.83 -8.01 -3.93
C ALA A 30 -21.35 -9.11 -2.96
N GLY A 31 -20.06 -9.45 -2.98
CA GLY A 31 -19.48 -10.49 -2.13
C GLY A 31 -18.87 -10.00 -0.80
N LEU A 32 -18.73 -8.69 -0.62
CA LEU A 32 -17.94 -8.11 0.47
C LEU A 32 -18.64 -8.12 1.83
N GLY A 33 -19.98 -7.99 1.84
CA GLY A 33 -20.78 -7.97 3.07
C GLY A 33 -20.33 -6.89 4.06
N SER A 34 -19.98 -7.30 5.28
CA SER A 34 -19.46 -6.43 6.34
C SER A 34 -18.05 -6.90 6.74
N PRO A 35 -17.00 -6.44 6.03
CA PRO A 35 -15.65 -6.93 6.26
C PRO A 35 -15.14 -6.53 7.66
N ALA A 36 -14.37 -7.44 8.28
CA ALA A 36 -13.72 -7.18 9.57
C ALA A 36 -12.54 -6.20 9.44
N CYS A 37 -11.94 -6.14 8.26
CA CYS A 37 -10.84 -5.26 7.89
C CYS A 37 -11.31 -4.06 7.05
N ASP A 38 -10.44 -3.07 6.93
CA ASP A 38 -10.61 -1.98 5.97
C ASP A 38 -10.17 -2.45 4.57
N VAL A 39 -10.89 -2.01 3.53
CA VAL A 39 -10.65 -2.43 2.15
C VAL A 39 -10.49 -1.22 1.23
N ALA A 40 -9.48 -1.24 0.38
CA ALA A 40 -9.24 -0.18 -0.61
C ALA A 40 -8.82 -0.75 -1.97
N VAL A 41 -9.04 0.04 -3.03
CA VAL A 41 -8.51 -0.22 -4.37
C VAL A 41 -7.74 0.98 -4.90
N CYS A 42 -6.50 0.76 -5.32
CA CYS A 42 -5.62 1.76 -5.91
C CYS A 42 -5.57 1.56 -7.43
N VAL A 43 -6.07 2.55 -8.17
CA VAL A 43 -6.36 2.43 -9.61
C VAL A 43 -5.53 3.40 -10.46
N PRO A 44 -5.30 3.14 -11.75
CA PRO A 44 -4.68 4.10 -12.66
C PRO A 44 -5.44 5.43 -12.69
N ALA A 45 -4.71 6.54 -12.79
CA ALA A 45 -5.28 7.90 -12.80
C ALA A 45 -6.45 8.10 -13.79
N PRO A 46 -6.42 7.56 -15.03
CA PRO A 46 -7.54 7.69 -15.97
C PRO A 46 -8.88 7.10 -15.47
N TYR A 47 -8.85 6.18 -14.49
CA TYR A 47 -10.04 5.51 -13.97
C TYR A 47 -10.52 6.06 -12.61
N LEU A 48 -9.85 7.05 -12.02
CA LEU A 48 -10.21 7.61 -10.71
C LEU A 48 -11.67 8.09 -10.66
N ALA A 49 -12.10 8.89 -11.63
CA ALA A 49 -13.46 9.43 -11.69
C ALA A 49 -14.52 8.33 -11.77
N GLN A 50 -14.27 7.31 -12.58
CA GLN A 50 -15.18 6.17 -12.72
C GLN A 50 -15.28 5.40 -11.41
N VAL A 51 -14.13 5.05 -10.84
CA VAL A 51 -14.08 4.20 -9.65
C VAL A 51 -14.65 4.94 -8.44
N ALA A 52 -14.43 6.26 -8.31
CA ALA A 52 -15.06 7.08 -7.28
C ALA A 52 -16.59 6.94 -7.27
N GLY A 53 -17.22 6.97 -8.46
CA GLY A 53 -18.66 6.75 -8.59
C GLY A 53 -19.09 5.32 -8.26
N LEU A 54 -18.30 4.31 -8.65
CA LEU A 54 -18.61 2.90 -8.42
C LEU A 54 -18.47 2.47 -6.95
N VAL A 55 -17.56 3.09 -6.19
CA VAL A 55 -17.36 2.75 -4.77
C VAL A 55 -18.20 3.62 -3.83
N ALA A 56 -18.87 4.66 -4.33
CA ALA A 56 -19.71 5.53 -3.53
C ALA A 56 -20.82 4.74 -2.81
N GLY A 57 -20.91 4.90 -1.49
CA GLY A 57 -21.88 4.17 -0.66
C GLY A 57 -21.50 2.71 -0.35
N THR A 58 -20.34 2.25 -0.80
CA THR A 58 -19.78 0.92 -0.48
C THR A 58 -18.71 1.05 0.61
N PRO A 59 -18.31 -0.05 1.30
CA PRO A 59 -17.22 0.00 2.27
C PRO A 59 -15.82 0.01 1.62
N VAL A 60 -15.71 0.05 0.29
CA VAL A 60 -14.43 0.07 -0.42
C VAL A 60 -13.93 1.51 -0.57
N ALA A 61 -12.73 1.79 -0.05
CA ALA A 61 -12.08 3.08 -0.24
C ALA A 61 -11.35 3.18 -1.59
N LEU A 62 -11.32 4.37 -2.19
CA LEU A 62 -10.53 4.66 -3.38
C LEU A 62 -9.11 5.10 -2.99
N GLY A 63 -8.11 4.59 -3.71
CA GLY A 63 -6.73 5.03 -3.63
C GLY A 63 -6.13 5.37 -5.00
N SER A 64 -5.05 6.15 -4.99
CA SER A 64 -4.19 6.38 -6.15
C SER A 64 -2.93 5.49 -6.09
N GLN A 65 -2.33 5.27 -7.26
CA GLN A 65 -1.07 4.49 -7.39
C GLN A 65 0.20 5.36 -7.32
N ASP A 66 0.02 6.68 -7.35
CA ASP A 66 1.06 7.68 -7.16
C ASP A 66 0.44 9.03 -6.80
N VAL A 67 1.26 9.97 -6.36
CA VAL A 67 0.93 11.38 -6.16
C VAL A 67 2.16 12.25 -6.38
N ALA A 68 1.99 13.44 -6.94
CA ALA A 68 3.09 14.39 -7.13
C ALA A 68 3.59 14.94 -5.78
N ALA A 69 4.90 15.22 -5.69
CA ALA A 69 5.49 15.92 -4.54
C ALA A 69 5.11 17.41 -4.50
N HIS A 70 4.63 17.96 -5.62
CA HIS A 70 4.28 19.36 -5.77
C HIS A 70 2.76 19.55 -5.71
N ALA A 71 2.30 20.58 -5.00
CA ALA A 71 0.89 20.92 -4.92
C ALA A 71 0.30 21.37 -6.28
N GLN A 72 1.09 22.10 -7.08
CA GLN A 72 0.76 22.56 -8.42
C GLN A 72 2.02 23.05 -9.15
N GLY A 73 1.97 23.23 -10.46
CA GLY A 73 3.06 23.86 -11.24
C GLY A 73 3.24 23.25 -12.63
N ALA A 74 4.36 23.60 -13.27
CA ALA A 74 4.74 23.14 -14.60
C ALA A 74 5.33 21.72 -14.58
N TYR A 75 4.49 20.74 -14.20
CA TYR A 75 4.85 19.32 -14.10
C TYR A 75 3.93 18.49 -15.00
N THR A 76 4.10 18.64 -16.31
CA THR A 76 3.22 17.99 -17.31
C THR A 76 3.15 16.48 -17.09
N GLY A 77 1.94 15.96 -16.85
CA GLY A 77 1.67 14.53 -16.64
C GLY A 77 1.61 14.11 -15.17
N GLU A 78 2.03 14.96 -14.23
CA GLU A 78 1.92 14.70 -12.79
C GLU A 78 0.49 14.94 -12.28
N VAL A 79 0.10 14.21 -11.23
CA VAL A 79 -1.20 14.34 -10.57
C VAL A 79 -0.99 14.81 -9.13
N SER A 80 -1.44 16.03 -8.82
CA SER A 80 -1.29 16.60 -7.47
C SER A 80 -2.23 15.94 -6.45
N ALA A 81 -1.85 16.00 -5.17
CA ALA A 81 -2.72 15.56 -4.09
C ALA A 81 -4.05 16.32 -4.04
N GLY A 82 -4.06 17.61 -4.44
CA GLY A 82 -5.28 18.40 -4.58
C GLY A 82 -6.25 17.82 -5.62
N MET A 83 -5.75 17.41 -6.80
CA MET A 83 -6.57 16.76 -7.82
C MET A 83 -7.12 15.42 -7.35
N LEU A 84 -6.35 14.65 -6.58
CA LEU A 84 -6.83 13.37 -6.02
C LEU A 84 -7.99 13.57 -5.04
N ARG A 85 -7.98 14.66 -4.25
CA ARG A 85 -9.07 14.98 -3.33
C ARG A 85 -10.40 15.22 -4.03
N ASP A 86 -10.39 15.75 -5.24
CA ASP A 86 -11.63 15.98 -6.02
C ASP A 86 -12.40 14.68 -6.26
N PHE A 87 -11.72 13.53 -6.22
CA PHE A 87 -12.30 12.19 -6.37
C PHE A 87 -12.53 11.45 -5.04
N GLY A 88 -12.30 12.10 -3.90
CA GLY A 88 -12.43 11.46 -2.59
C GLY A 88 -11.40 10.36 -2.32
N VAL A 89 -10.23 10.43 -2.99
CA VAL A 89 -9.12 9.50 -2.76
C VAL A 89 -8.72 9.52 -1.28
N ARG A 90 -8.72 8.33 -0.66
CA ARG A 90 -8.37 8.15 0.74
C ARG A 90 -6.90 7.78 0.94
N PHE A 91 -6.35 7.01 0.02
CA PHE A 91 -4.98 6.48 0.10
C PHE A 91 -4.16 6.85 -1.15
N ALA A 92 -2.86 7.07 -1.01
CA ALA A 92 -1.95 7.23 -2.14
C ALA A 92 -0.73 6.34 -1.94
N ILE A 93 -0.47 5.43 -2.87
CA ILE A 93 0.77 4.64 -2.88
C ILE A 93 1.93 5.57 -3.25
N VAL A 94 3.03 5.53 -2.48
CA VAL A 94 4.24 6.31 -2.78
C VAL A 94 5.47 5.43 -2.65
N GLY A 95 6.41 5.57 -3.60
CA GLY A 95 7.66 4.80 -3.57
C GLY A 95 7.49 3.31 -3.83
N HIS A 96 6.45 2.90 -4.55
CA HIS A 96 6.31 1.51 -4.99
C HIS A 96 7.57 1.05 -5.73
N SER A 97 7.97 -0.20 -5.53
CA SER A 97 9.17 -0.81 -6.12
C SER A 97 9.34 -0.50 -7.62
N GLU A 98 8.27 -0.63 -8.40
CA GLU A 98 8.25 -0.31 -9.84
C GLU A 98 8.55 1.18 -10.13
N ARG A 99 8.11 2.11 -9.28
CA ARG A 99 8.40 3.54 -9.44
C ARG A 99 9.84 3.86 -9.07
N ARG A 100 10.37 3.25 -8.01
CA ARG A 100 11.79 3.36 -7.64
C ARG A 100 12.69 2.85 -8.76
N GLN A 101 12.35 1.70 -9.34
CA GLN A 101 13.15 1.06 -10.38
C GLN A 101 13.04 1.75 -11.75
N TYR A 102 11.83 2.02 -12.23
CA TYR A 102 11.62 2.50 -13.60
C TYR A 102 11.53 4.02 -13.73
N HIS A 103 11.20 4.71 -12.64
CA HIS A 103 11.04 6.17 -12.61
C HIS A 103 12.07 6.88 -11.71
N GLY A 104 12.98 6.13 -11.09
CA GLY A 104 14.10 6.68 -10.32
C GLY A 104 13.68 7.37 -9.03
N GLU A 105 12.55 6.97 -8.41
CA GLU A 105 12.12 7.57 -7.15
C GLU A 105 13.10 7.25 -6.01
N THR A 106 13.73 8.30 -5.49
CA THR A 106 14.62 8.23 -4.33
C THR A 106 13.84 8.37 -3.04
N ASP A 107 14.45 8.06 -1.90
CA ASP A 107 13.80 8.20 -0.60
C ASP A 107 13.37 9.65 -0.31
N ALA A 108 14.15 10.63 -0.76
CA ALA A 108 13.79 12.04 -0.64
C ALA A 108 12.53 12.39 -1.46
N VAL A 109 12.40 11.84 -2.67
CA VAL A 109 11.20 12.02 -3.51
C VAL A 109 9.99 11.37 -2.85
N VAL A 110 10.13 10.13 -2.37
CA VAL A 110 9.05 9.39 -1.72
C VAL A 110 8.58 10.10 -0.45
N ALA A 111 9.53 10.59 0.37
CA ALA A 111 9.24 11.36 1.56
C ALA A 111 8.47 12.65 1.24
N ALA A 112 8.89 13.39 0.21
CA ALA A 112 8.19 14.60 -0.24
C ALA A 112 6.77 14.30 -0.75
N LYS A 113 6.57 13.18 -1.46
CA LYS A 113 5.24 12.72 -1.90
C LYS A 113 4.35 12.35 -0.71
N ALA A 114 4.90 11.67 0.30
CA ALA A 114 4.17 11.32 1.53
C ALA A 114 3.70 12.58 2.28
N VAL A 115 4.56 13.59 2.38
CA VAL A 115 4.20 14.90 2.95
C VAL A 115 3.06 15.55 2.16
N ALA A 116 3.19 15.62 0.83
CA ALA A 116 2.16 16.22 -0.03
C ALA A 116 0.80 15.51 0.07
N ALA A 117 0.79 14.19 0.23
CA ALA A 117 -0.43 13.42 0.47
C ALA A 117 -1.09 13.81 1.80
N LEU A 118 -0.32 13.83 2.90
CA LEU A 118 -0.85 14.17 4.22
C LEU A 118 -1.31 15.63 4.32
N ASP A 119 -0.62 16.57 3.66
CA ASP A 119 -1.04 17.98 3.59
C ASP A 119 -2.43 18.13 2.93
N ALA A 120 -2.80 17.18 2.07
CA ALA A 120 -4.11 17.08 1.45
C ALA A 120 -5.10 16.17 2.21
N GLY A 121 -4.73 15.62 3.37
CA GLY A 121 -5.56 14.68 4.13
C GLY A 121 -5.69 13.30 3.50
N ILE A 122 -4.80 12.94 2.58
CA ILE A 122 -4.71 11.61 1.96
C ILE A 122 -3.67 10.79 2.73
N VAL A 123 -4.01 9.55 3.09
CA VAL A 123 -3.11 8.65 3.82
C VAL A 123 -2.07 8.06 2.85
N PRO A 124 -0.76 8.35 3.01
CA PRO A 124 0.25 7.73 2.17
C PRO A 124 0.45 6.28 2.57
N ILE A 125 0.48 5.39 1.58
CA ILE A 125 0.98 4.01 1.69
C ILE A 125 2.42 4.05 1.20
N VAL A 126 3.36 4.17 2.14
CA VAL A 126 4.79 4.27 1.87
C VAL A 126 5.36 2.88 1.62
N CYS A 127 5.87 2.63 0.43
CA CYS A 127 6.50 1.35 0.11
C CYS A 127 8.00 1.35 0.39
N VAL A 128 8.46 0.28 1.03
CA VAL A 128 9.87 0.00 1.35
C VAL A 128 10.21 -1.44 1.00
N GLY A 129 11.46 -1.72 0.66
CA GLY A 129 11.86 -3.04 0.22
C GLY A 129 13.30 -3.09 -0.28
N GLU A 130 13.90 -4.28 -0.17
CA GLU A 130 15.23 -4.58 -0.69
C GLU A 130 15.18 -5.37 -1.99
N THR A 131 16.17 -5.12 -2.85
CA THR A 131 16.44 -5.88 -4.07
C THR A 131 17.09 -7.24 -3.77
N LEU A 132 17.13 -8.13 -4.77
CA LEU A 132 17.79 -9.43 -4.61
C LEU A 132 19.27 -9.29 -4.24
N ALA A 133 19.99 -8.38 -4.90
CA ALA A 133 21.40 -8.15 -4.63
C ALA A 133 21.66 -7.57 -3.22
N GLU A 134 20.74 -6.75 -2.69
CA GLU A 134 20.83 -6.26 -1.32
C GLU A 134 20.55 -7.37 -0.31
N ARG A 135 19.57 -8.24 -0.59
CA ARG A 135 19.27 -9.40 0.26
C ARG A 135 20.41 -10.41 0.29
N GLU A 136 20.97 -10.76 -0.87
CA GLU A 136 22.10 -11.70 -0.98
C GLU A 136 23.39 -11.15 -0.33
N ALA A 137 23.45 -9.83 -0.11
CA ALA A 137 24.50 -9.16 0.65
C ALA A 137 24.14 -8.96 2.14
N ASP A 138 23.07 -9.58 2.65
CA ASP A 138 22.57 -9.46 4.03
C ASP A 138 22.22 -8.03 4.47
N ARG A 139 21.82 -7.16 3.52
CA ARG A 139 21.49 -5.74 3.77
C ARG A 139 20.00 -5.46 3.89
N THR A 140 19.14 -6.48 3.97
CA THR A 140 17.67 -6.28 4.03
C THR A 140 17.27 -5.27 5.10
N VAL A 141 17.70 -5.46 6.36
CA VAL A 141 17.32 -4.58 7.48
C VAL A 141 17.89 -3.18 7.29
N GLU A 142 19.14 -3.06 6.85
CA GLU A 142 19.78 -1.76 6.57
C GLU A 142 18.98 -0.95 5.54
N VAL A 143 18.61 -1.59 4.42
CA VAL A 143 17.91 -0.93 3.31
C VAL A 143 16.53 -0.47 3.73
N VAL A 144 15.70 -1.36 4.31
CA VAL A 144 14.34 -1.00 4.69
C VAL A 144 14.32 0.02 5.84
N ALA A 145 15.30 -0.05 6.74
CA ALA A 145 15.42 0.91 7.83
C ALA A 145 15.78 2.31 7.34
N ARG A 146 16.72 2.42 6.39
CA ARG A 146 17.09 3.68 5.75
C ARG A 146 15.90 4.31 5.00
N GLN A 147 15.16 3.51 4.24
CA GLN A 147 13.99 3.99 3.51
C GLN A 147 12.87 4.45 4.45
N LEU A 148 12.61 3.71 5.53
CA LEU A 148 11.65 4.10 6.56
C LEU A 148 12.08 5.38 7.29
N ALA A 149 13.36 5.50 7.65
CA ALA A 149 13.89 6.67 8.36
C ALA A 149 13.64 7.96 7.56
N ALA A 150 13.87 7.94 6.24
CA ALA A 150 13.61 9.11 5.39
C ALA A 150 12.14 9.56 5.42
N ALA A 151 11.20 8.61 5.46
CA ALA A 151 9.77 8.93 5.59
C ALA A 151 9.44 9.46 7.00
N LEU A 152 9.99 8.85 8.06
CA LEU A 152 9.80 9.30 9.44
C LEU A 152 10.32 10.72 9.65
N ASP A 153 11.53 11.02 9.17
CA ASP A 153 12.17 12.33 9.32
C ASP A 153 11.36 13.44 8.63
N ALA A 154 10.80 13.17 7.45
CA ALA A 154 10.00 14.14 6.71
C ALA A 154 8.58 14.33 7.28
N LEU A 155 7.98 13.27 7.81
CA LEU A 155 6.62 13.31 8.35
C LEU A 155 6.58 13.83 9.80
N GLY A 156 7.65 13.64 10.56
CA GLY A 156 7.74 13.99 11.97
C GLY A 156 6.61 13.36 12.78
N ASP A 157 5.96 14.14 13.64
CA ASP A 157 4.84 13.68 14.47
C ASP A 157 3.66 13.13 13.66
N ARG A 158 3.53 13.50 12.37
CA ARG A 158 2.47 13.02 11.48
C ARG A 158 2.73 11.62 10.92
N ALA A 159 3.89 11.01 11.21
CA ALA A 159 4.22 9.67 10.77
C ALA A 159 3.19 8.62 11.21
N ALA A 160 2.51 8.83 12.35
CA ALA A 160 1.43 7.95 12.81
C ALA A 160 0.23 7.88 11.85
N CYS A 161 0.11 8.84 10.93
CA CYS A 161 -0.96 8.90 9.93
C CYS A 161 -0.64 8.17 8.62
N MET A 162 0.55 7.57 8.48
CA MET A 162 0.90 6.79 7.28
C MET A 162 0.52 5.31 7.42
N VAL A 163 0.53 4.63 6.28
CA VAL A 163 0.58 3.16 6.20
C VAL A 163 1.93 2.78 5.60
N LEU A 164 2.57 1.74 6.11
CA LEU A 164 3.81 1.19 5.56
C LEU A 164 3.50 -0.07 4.77
N ALA A 165 4.15 -0.28 3.63
CA ALA A 165 4.07 -1.52 2.86
C ALA A 165 5.47 -2.07 2.64
N TYR A 166 5.73 -3.28 3.13
CA TYR A 166 6.98 -3.99 2.87
C TYR A 166 6.87 -4.82 1.60
N GLU A 167 7.70 -4.50 0.61
CA GLU A 167 7.80 -5.15 -0.68
C GLU A 167 9.12 -5.95 -0.78
N PRO A 168 9.11 -7.29 -0.66
CA PRO A 168 10.30 -8.08 -0.98
C PRO A 168 10.54 -8.04 -2.49
N VAL A 169 11.24 -7.02 -3.00
CA VAL A 169 11.37 -6.73 -4.45
C VAL A 169 11.89 -7.92 -5.23
N TRP A 170 12.79 -8.70 -4.63
CA TRP A 170 13.34 -9.93 -5.17
C TRP A 170 12.30 -11.05 -5.46
N ALA A 171 11.13 -10.99 -4.84
CA ALA A 171 10.03 -11.94 -5.00
C ALA A 171 8.89 -11.42 -5.90
N ILE A 172 8.92 -10.14 -6.29
CA ILE A 172 7.82 -9.55 -7.09
C ILE A 172 7.95 -9.99 -8.55
N GLY A 173 6.95 -10.73 -9.04
CA GLY A 173 6.88 -11.15 -10.45
C GLY A 173 7.90 -12.21 -10.86
N THR A 174 8.69 -12.76 -9.93
CA THR A 174 9.74 -13.75 -10.21
C THR A 174 9.28 -15.21 -10.02
N GLY A 175 8.05 -15.42 -9.52
CA GLY A 175 7.55 -16.73 -9.11
C GLY A 175 8.13 -17.24 -7.78
N LYS A 176 9.13 -16.55 -7.23
CA LYS A 176 9.58 -16.76 -5.84
C LYS A 176 8.62 -16.06 -4.90
N THR A 177 8.37 -16.65 -3.74
CA THR A 177 7.52 -16.05 -2.70
C THR A 177 8.29 -16.09 -1.39
N ALA A 178 8.35 -14.97 -0.67
CA ALA A 178 8.91 -14.97 0.68
C ALA A 178 8.02 -15.82 1.59
N SER A 179 8.63 -16.66 2.42
CA SER A 179 7.86 -17.43 3.40
C SER A 179 7.21 -16.49 4.43
N PRO A 180 6.13 -16.91 5.11
CA PRO A 180 5.52 -16.12 6.18
C PRO A 180 6.51 -15.69 7.26
N GLU A 181 7.47 -16.55 7.61
CA GLU A 181 8.51 -16.26 8.60
C GLU A 181 9.49 -15.19 8.08
N GLN A 182 9.85 -15.25 6.81
CA GLN A 182 10.70 -14.23 6.19
C GLN A 182 10.00 -12.87 6.14
N ALA A 183 8.70 -12.85 5.83
CA ALA A 183 7.89 -11.63 5.86
C ALA A 183 7.79 -11.08 7.30
N GLN A 184 7.45 -11.94 8.26
CA GLN A 184 7.33 -11.58 9.67
C GLN A 184 8.64 -11.03 10.24
N ALA A 185 9.80 -11.61 9.91
CA ALA A 185 11.09 -11.13 10.41
C ALA A 185 11.36 -9.67 9.99
N VAL A 186 11.06 -9.31 8.75
CA VAL A 186 11.26 -7.93 8.27
C VAL A 186 10.19 -6.99 8.85
N HIS A 187 8.93 -7.43 8.94
CA HIS A 187 7.87 -6.66 9.59
C HIS A 187 8.18 -6.36 11.07
N ALA A 188 8.71 -7.33 11.80
CA ALA A 188 9.12 -7.15 13.20
C ALA A 188 10.27 -6.13 13.32
N ALA A 189 11.24 -6.14 12.40
CA ALA A 189 12.30 -5.14 12.36
C ALA A 189 11.77 -3.73 12.09
N LEU A 190 10.88 -3.58 11.10
CA LEU A 190 10.21 -2.31 10.79
C LEU A 190 9.38 -1.82 11.98
N ARG A 191 8.63 -2.72 12.63
CA ARG A 191 7.85 -2.40 13.83
C ARG A 191 8.74 -1.90 14.97
N SER A 192 9.89 -2.54 15.20
CA SER A 192 10.85 -2.15 16.22
C SER A 192 11.38 -0.74 15.98
N GLN A 193 11.71 -0.41 14.73
CA GLN A 193 12.15 0.92 14.35
C GLN A 193 11.05 1.97 14.52
N LEU A 194 9.82 1.66 14.07
CA LEU A 194 8.65 2.52 14.27
C LEU A 194 8.44 2.85 15.76
N ARG A 195 8.43 1.83 16.64
CA ARG A 195 8.31 2.01 18.10
C ARG A 195 9.43 2.87 18.69
N SER A 196 10.62 2.81 18.11
CA SER A 196 11.76 3.62 18.55
C SER A 196 11.64 5.09 18.13
N ALA A 197 10.93 5.36 17.03
CA ALA A 197 10.78 6.70 16.48
C ALA A 197 9.59 7.48 17.05
N SER A 198 8.48 6.82 17.42
CA SER A 198 7.32 7.48 18.02
C SER A 198 6.50 6.56 18.92
N ALA A 199 5.98 7.11 20.02
CA ALA A 199 5.09 6.40 20.94
C ALA A 199 3.76 5.98 20.27
N ASP A 200 3.29 6.76 19.30
CA ASP A 200 2.04 6.49 18.56
C ASP A 200 2.24 5.51 17.39
N ALA A 201 3.50 5.12 17.11
CA ALA A 201 3.83 4.28 15.97
C ALA A 201 3.28 2.85 16.06
N ALA A 202 2.80 2.43 17.24
CA ALA A 202 2.03 1.19 17.38
C ALA A 202 0.76 1.17 16.50
N GLY A 203 0.20 2.35 16.20
CA GLY A 203 -0.99 2.50 15.36
C GLY A 203 -0.75 2.32 13.86
N ILE A 204 0.49 2.37 13.37
CA ILE A 204 0.80 2.38 11.92
C ILE A 204 0.63 0.98 11.32
N ASN A 205 -0.28 0.78 10.36
CA ASN A 205 -0.40 -0.49 9.63
C ASN A 205 0.87 -0.79 8.82
N ILE A 206 1.42 -2.01 8.96
CA ILE A 206 2.48 -2.55 8.09
C ILE A 206 1.87 -3.66 7.24
N LEU A 207 1.73 -3.38 5.94
CA LEU A 207 1.17 -4.28 4.95
C LEU A 207 2.27 -5.13 4.32
N TYR A 208 1.96 -6.39 4.02
CA TYR A 208 2.81 -7.20 3.18
C TYR A 208 2.50 -6.96 1.70
N GLY A 209 3.47 -6.47 0.94
CA GLY A 209 3.38 -6.15 -0.48
C GLY A 209 3.98 -7.19 -1.43
N GLY A 210 4.37 -8.36 -0.91
CA GLY A 210 4.84 -9.48 -1.74
C GLY A 210 3.69 -10.27 -2.37
N SER A 211 3.99 -11.49 -2.84
CA SER A 211 2.99 -12.39 -3.45
C SER A 211 2.02 -12.94 -2.40
N MET A 212 0.97 -12.18 -2.08
CA MET A 212 -0.19 -12.62 -1.30
C MET A 212 -1.35 -12.94 -2.24
N ASN A 213 -1.93 -14.13 -2.08
CA ASN A 213 -3.05 -14.64 -2.85
C ASN A 213 -4.03 -15.41 -1.93
N ALA A 214 -5.14 -15.87 -2.49
CA ALA A 214 -6.18 -16.56 -1.73
C ALA A 214 -5.71 -17.84 -0.99
N ALA A 215 -4.63 -18.48 -1.44
CA ALA A 215 -4.13 -19.72 -0.85
C ALA A 215 -3.21 -19.48 0.36
N ASN A 216 -2.49 -18.35 0.42
CA ASN A 216 -1.50 -18.07 1.47
C ASN A 216 -1.87 -16.88 2.38
N ALA A 217 -2.94 -16.14 2.08
CA ALA A 217 -3.33 -14.96 2.85
C ALA A 217 -3.55 -15.24 4.33
N ALA A 218 -4.23 -16.34 4.69
CA ALA A 218 -4.51 -16.67 6.09
C ALA A 218 -3.23 -16.89 6.92
N GLU A 219 -2.22 -17.52 6.32
CA GLU A 219 -0.94 -17.81 6.99
C GLU A 219 -0.05 -16.56 7.11
N LEU A 220 -0.07 -15.68 6.11
CA LEU A 220 0.61 -14.39 6.20
C LEU A 220 -0.08 -13.46 7.21
N LEU A 221 -1.41 -13.40 7.19
CA LEU A 221 -2.20 -12.51 8.05
C LEU A 221 -2.31 -13.02 9.51
N SER A 222 -1.84 -14.24 9.80
CA SER A 222 -1.72 -14.73 11.19
C SER A 222 -0.40 -14.33 11.86
N GLN A 223 0.56 -13.81 11.08
CA GLN A 223 1.83 -13.31 11.61
C GLN A 223 1.63 -12.04 12.44
N ALA A 224 2.35 -11.93 13.56
CA ALA A 224 2.08 -10.94 14.60
C ALA A 224 2.22 -9.48 14.16
N ASP A 225 3.10 -9.17 13.20
CA ASP A 225 3.37 -7.81 12.74
C ASP A 225 2.86 -7.51 11.32
N ILE A 226 2.09 -8.44 10.73
CA ILE A 226 1.47 -8.26 9.41
C ILE A 226 0.03 -7.75 9.60
N ASP A 227 -0.17 -6.45 9.38
CA ASP A 227 -1.46 -5.78 9.59
C ASP A 227 -2.35 -5.76 8.33
N GLY A 228 -2.02 -6.55 7.30
CA GLY A 228 -2.73 -6.54 6.04
C GLY A 228 -1.84 -6.78 4.83
N GLY A 229 -2.31 -6.35 3.65
CA GLY A 229 -1.63 -6.63 2.39
C GLY A 229 -1.85 -5.57 1.32
N LEU A 230 -0.79 -5.32 0.54
CA LEU A 230 -0.83 -4.54 -0.70
C LEU A 230 -0.82 -5.51 -1.89
N ILE A 231 -2.01 -5.84 -2.38
CA ILE A 231 -2.27 -6.97 -3.26
C ILE A 231 -2.16 -6.56 -4.73
N GLY A 232 -1.24 -7.16 -5.46
CA GLY A 232 -1.09 -6.99 -6.91
C GLY A 232 -2.15 -7.78 -7.71
N GLY A 233 -1.70 -8.73 -8.54
CA GLY A 233 -2.56 -9.42 -9.52
C GLY A 233 -3.79 -10.14 -8.95
N ALA A 234 -3.74 -10.62 -7.71
CA ALA A 234 -4.90 -11.25 -7.06
C ALA A 234 -6.06 -10.27 -6.79
N SER A 235 -5.79 -8.95 -6.76
CA SER A 235 -6.82 -7.92 -6.61
C SER A 235 -7.64 -7.69 -7.89
N LEU A 236 -7.18 -8.18 -9.04
CA LEU A 236 -7.85 -8.03 -10.34
C LEU A 236 -8.96 -9.07 -10.56
N LYS A 237 -9.18 -9.97 -9.59
CA LYS A 237 -10.21 -11.01 -9.63
C LYS A 237 -11.01 -10.97 -8.34
N ALA A 238 -12.28 -10.57 -8.42
CA ALA A 238 -13.14 -10.45 -7.23
C ALA A 238 -13.14 -11.69 -6.33
N PRO A 239 -13.25 -12.94 -6.84
CA PRO A 239 -13.24 -14.13 -5.97
C PRO A 239 -11.95 -14.30 -5.18
N ASP A 240 -10.80 -13.97 -5.77
CA ASP A 240 -9.50 -14.10 -5.10
C ASP A 240 -9.32 -12.98 -4.08
N PHE A 241 -9.65 -11.74 -4.45
CA PHE A 241 -9.56 -10.59 -3.56
C PHE A 241 -10.48 -10.72 -2.34
N LEU A 242 -11.73 -11.18 -2.54
CA LEU A 242 -12.68 -11.45 -1.46
C LEU A 242 -12.16 -12.50 -0.47
N LYS A 243 -11.51 -13.57 -0.95
CA LYS A 243 -10.90 -14.57 -0.05
C LYS A 243 -9.79 -13.97 0.80
N ILE A 244 -8.98 -13.06 0.25
CA ILE A 244 -7.92 -12.36 1.00
C ILE A 244 -8.55 -11.42 2.03
N VAL A 245 -9.56 -10.63 1.64
CA VAL A 245 -10.30 -9.74 2.54
C VAL A 245 -10.93 -10.52 3.70
N HIS A 246 -11.57 -11.66 3.41
CA HIS A 246 -12.17 -12.50 4.43
C HIS A 246 -11.14 -13.24 5.29
N ALA A 247 -9.89 -13.39 4.86
CA ALA A 247 -8.84 -13.92 5.73
C ALA A 247 -8.31 -12.89 6.74
N ALA A 248 -8.59 -11.59 6.53
CA ALA A 248 -8.18 -10.50 7.39
C ALA A 248 -9.21 -10.25 8.50
N HIS A 249 -9.17 -11.12 9.52
CA HIS A 249 -9.89 -10.96 10.80
C HIS A 249 -9.00 -10.35 11.88
#